data_AF-A0A3D1IBQ0-F1
#
_entry.id   AF-A0A3D1IBQ0-F1
#
_cell.length_a   1.000
_cell.length_b   1.000
_cell.length_c   1.000
_cell.angle_alpha   90.00
_cell.angle_beta   90.00
_cell.angle_gamma   90.00
#
_symmetry.space_group_name_H-M   'P 1'
#
loop_
_entity.id
_entity.type
_entity.pdbx_description
1 polymer ?
#
loop_
_entity_poly.entity_id
_entity_poly.type
_entity_poly.pdbx_seq_one_letter_code
_entity_poly.pdbx_strand_id
1 'polypeptide(L)' 'MTNQPRPEISAVSRYGLAETCARLREAAQEMGFSVLGVHAVSETLTSKGFESIPVTVLEVCKASMAATAIRN' A
#
# COMPACT_ATOMS: atom_id res chain seq x y z
N MET A 1 12.01 -21.26 -7.80
CA MET A 1 11.06 -20.30 -7.20
C MET A 1 9.86 -20.22 -8.13
N THR A 2 8.73 -20.83 -7.76
CA THR A 2 7.53 -20.82 -8.60
C THR A 2 6.95 -19.42 -8.64
N ASN A 3 6.86 -18.84 -9.83
CA ASN A 3 6.27 -17.53 -10.08
C ASN A 3 4.74 -17.66 -9.94
N GLN A 4 4.25 -17.73 -8.69
CA GLN A 4 2.81 -17.75 -8.44
C GLN A 4 2.23 -16.39 -8.86
N PRO A 5 1.14 -16.36 -9.66
CA PRO A 5 0.50 -15.12 -10.03
C PRO A 5 -0.02 -14.44 -8.77
N ARG A 6 0.50 -13.24 -8.49
CA ARG A 6 -0.02 -12.38 -7.43
C ARG A 6 -1.31 -11.74 -7.95
N PRO A 7 -2.46 -11.92 -7.28
CA PRO A 7 -3.67 -11.23 -7.70
C PRO A 7 -3.44 -9.72 -7.58
N GLU A 8 -3.56 -9.01 -8.70
CA GLU A 8 -3.58 -7.56 -8.76
C GLU A 8 -5.03 -7.11 -8.94
N ILE A 9 -5.50 -6.27 -8.03
CA ILE A 9 -6.81 -5.61 -8.13
C ILE A 9 -6.53 -4.12 -8.27
N SER A 10 -6.97 -3.53 -9.38
CA SER A 10 -6.80 -2.10 -9.66
C SER A 10 -8.15 -1.40 -9.75
N ALA A 11 -8.19 -0.17 -9.24
CA ALA A 11 -9.35 0.71 -9.31
C ALA A 11 -8.86 2.15 -9.51
N VAL A 12 -9.62 2.94 -10.28
CA VAL A 12 -9.30 4.35 -10.51
C VAL A 12 -9.96 5.20 -9.43
N SER A 13 -9.16 5.97 -8.70
CA SER A 13 -9.68 6.94 -7.75
C SER A 13 -10.19 8.18 -8.49
N ARG A 14 -11.33 8.73 -8.05
CA ARG A 14 -11.82 10.05 -8.48
C ARG A 14 -11.11 11.22 -7.79
N TYR A 15 -10.23 10.92 -6.84
CA TYR A 15 -9.51 11.89 -6.00
C TYR A 15 -8.05 12.02 -6.44
N GLY A 16 -7.38 13.09 -6.02
CA GLY A 16 -5.93 13.23 -6.19
C GLY A 16 -5.16 12.32 -5.21
N LEU A 17 -3.90 12.01 -5.54
CA LEU A 17 -3.08 11.02 -4.81
C LEU A 17 -3.09 11.21 -3.29
N ALA A 18 -2.88 12.44 -2.80
CA ALA A 18 -2.84 12.71 -1.36
C ALA A 18 -4.18 12.39 -0.66
N GLU A 19 -5.30 12.79 -1.26
CA GLU A 19 -6.64 12.51 -0.74
C GLU A 19 -6.96 11.01 -0.85
N THR A 20 -6.62 10.37 -1.96
CA THR A 20 -6.75 8.92 -2.13
C THR A 20 -6.00 8.18 -1.03
N CYS A 21 -4.76 8.57 -0.73
CA CYS A 21 -3.97 7.97 0.34
C CYS A 21 -4.59 8.19 1.73
N ALA A 22 -5.09 9.39 2.03
CA ALA A 22 -5.76 9.67 3.29
C ALA A 22 -7.00 8.77 3.48
N ARG A 23 -7.88 8.74 2.47
CA ARG A 23 -9.10 7.92 2.48
C ARG A 23 -8.80 6.41 2.58
N LEU A 24 -7.76 5.93 1.92
CA LEU A 24 -7.36 4.52 2.02
C LEU A 24 -6.87 4.16 3.42
N ARG A 25 -6.16 5.07 4.12
CA ARG A 25 -5.74 4.85 5.51
C ARG A 25 -6.93 4.81 6.45
N GLU A 26 -7.87 5.73 6.29
CA GLU A 26 -9.12 5.76 7.07
C GLU A 26 -9.91 4.45 6.86
N ALA A 27 -10.16 4.08 5.60
CA ALA A 27 -10.87 2.84 5.28
C ALA A 27 -10.14 1.59 5.80
N ALA A 28 -8.81 1.54 5.74
CA ALA A 28 -8.03 0.44 6.31
C ALA A 28 -8.28 0.32 7.82
N GLN A 29 -8.23 1.44 8.56
CA GLN A 29 -8.50 1.47 9.99
C GLN A 29 -9.94 1.05 10.33
N GLU A 30 -10.93 1.54 9.59
CA GLU A 30 -12.34 1.16 9.74
C GLU A 30 -12.57 -0.36 9.52
N MET A 31 -11.80 -0.97 8.62
CA MET A 31 -11.83 -2.41 8.36
C MET A 31 -10.97 -3.23 9.34
N GLY A 32 -10.36 -2.59 10.34
CA GLY A 32 -9.51 -3.23 11.34
C GLY A 32 -8.12 -3.62 10.84
N PHE A 33 -7.64 -2.99 9.77
CA PHE A 33 -6.23 -3.05 9.35
C PHE A 33 -5.45 -1.91 10.02
N SER A 34 -4.22 -2.19 10.41
CA SER A 34 -3.23 -1.19 10.82
C SER A 34 -2.37 -0.81 9.63
N VAL A 35 -1.98 0.46 9.52
CA VAL A 35 -0.97 0.91 8.55
C VAL A 35 0.40 0.76 9.19
N LEU A 36 1.23 -0.14 8.66
CA LEU A 36 2.58 -0.42 9.17
C LEU A 36 3.62 0.53 8.56
N GLY A 37 3.41 0.93 7.30
CA GLY A 37 4.38 1.69 6.53
C GLY A 37 3.72 2.58 5.48
N VAL A 38 4.35 3.71 5.24
CA VAL A 38 4.00 4.65 4.17
C VAL A 38 5.29 5.02 3.46
N HIS A 39 5.34 4.80 2.16
CA HIS A 39 6.54 5.05 1.37
C HIS A 39 6.21 5.99 0.21
N ALA A 40 6.76 7.20 0.25
CA ALA A 40 6.74 8.12 -0.88
C ALA A 40 7.81 7.66 -1.90
N VAL A 41 7.43 6.72 -2.75
CA VAL A 41 8.36 6.08 -3.69
C VAL A 41 8.89 7.11 -4.70
N SER A 42 8.02 8.01 -5.17
CA SER A 42 8.43 9.08 -6.09
C SER A 42 9.51 9.96 -5.49
N GLU A 43 9.34 10.42 -4.25
CA GLU A 43 10.34 11.23 -3.54
C GLU A 43 11.66 10.48 -3.40
N THR A 44 11.58 9.19 -3.04
CA THR A 44 12.75 8.32 -2.92
C THR A 44 13.51 8.20 -4.24
N LEU A 45 12.79 7.99 -5.35
CA LEU A 45 13.38 7.85 -6.68
C LEU A 45 13.97 9.18 -7.19
N THR A 46 13.22 10.27 -7.05
CA THR A 46 13.66 11.60 -7.44
C THR A 46 14.88 12.06 -6.65
N SER A 47 14.95 11.77 -5.34
CA SER A 47 16.14 12.05 -4.52
C SER A 47 17.41 11.33 -5.00
N LYS A 48 17.25 10.26 -5.79
CA LYS A 48 18.32 9.45 -6.36
C LYS A 48 18.58 9.77 -7.84
N GLY A 49 17.93 10.81 -8.39
CA GLY A 49 18.11 11.24 -9.78
C GLY A 49 17.33 10.43 -10.80
N PHE A 50 16.37 9.61 -10.38
CA PHE A 50 15.49 8.89 -11.30
C PHE A 50 14.23 9.71 -11.59
N GLU A 51 13.79 9.70 -12.85
CA GLU A 51 12.45 10.14 -13.21
C GLU A 51 11.42 9.23 -12.55
N SER A 52 10.33 9.80 -12.03
CA SER A 52 9.29 9.03 -11.36
C SER A 52 7.91 9.60 -11.63
N ILE A 53 6.93 8.71 -11.70
CA ILE A 53 5.50 9.07 -11.64
C ILE A 53 5.07 9.17 -10.15
N PRO A 54 4.03 9.96 -9.82
CA PRO A 54 3.49 10.02 -8.46
C PRO A 54 2.99 8.65 -7.96
N VAL A 55 3.64 8.11 -6.93
CA VAL A 55 3.41 6.77 -6.37
C VAL A 55 3.69 6.79 -4.88
N THR A 56 2.72 6.31 -4.11
CA THR A 56 2.84 6.04 -2.67
C THR A 56 2.47 4.59 -2.41
N VAL A 57 3.27 3.89 -1.61
CA VAL A 57 2.96 2.54 -1.12
C VAL A 57 2.46 2.63 0.31
N LEU A 58 1.31 2.04 0.58
CA LEU A 58 0.77 1.84 1.93
C LEU A 58 0.91 0.35 2.29
N GLU A 59 1.67 0.06 3.35
CA GLU A 59 1.75 -1.29 3.91
C GLU A 59 0.70 -1.42 5.01
N VAL A 60 -0.17 -2.43 4.89
CA VAL A 60 -1.27 -2.66 5.84
C VAL A 60 -1.26 -4.08 6.38
N CYS A 61 -1.67 -4.24 7.64
CA CYS A 61 -1.72 -5.54 8.30
C CYS A 61 -2.97 -5.66 9.17
N LYS A 62 -3.68 -6.78 9.02
CA LYS A 62 -4.72 -7.20 9.96
C LYS A 62 -4.15 -8.30 10.83
N ALA A 63 -3.85 -7.98 12.09
CA ALA A 63 -3.09 -8.85 12.99
C ALA A 63 -3.69 -10.26 13.13
N SER A 64 -5.02 -10.38 13.16
CA SER A 64 -5.69 -11.69 13.22
C SER A 64 -5.44 -12.55 11.98
N MET A 65 -5.43 -11.95 10.79
CA MET A 65 -5.14 -12.66 9.53
C MET A 65 -3.65 -13.01 9.44
N ALA A 66 -2.77 -12.07 9.79
CA ALA A 66 -1.32 -12.27 9.77
C ALA A 66 -0.88 -13.37 10.76
N ALA A 67 -1.45 -13.38 11.97
CA ALA A 67 -1.18 -14.42 12.96
C ALA A 67 -1.55 -15.81 12.43
N THR A 68 -2.69 -15.95 11.75
CA THR A 68 -3.09 -17.22 11.11
C THR A 68 -2.16 -17.61 9.96
N ALA A 69 -1.75 -16.66 9.13
CA ALA A 69 -0.92 -16.92 7.95
C ALA A 69 0.52 -17.34 8.28
N ILE A 70 1.11 -16.79 9.37
CA ILE A 70 2.52 -16.96 9.70
C ILE A 70 2.76 -18.14 10.67
N ARG A 71 1.77 -18.55 11.47
CA ARG A 71 1.91 -19.63 12.48
C ARG A 71 1.87 -21.07 11.91
N ASN A 72 2.14 -21.26 10.61
CA ASN A 72 2.21 -22.59 10.01
C ASN A 72 3.43 -23.38 10.49
#